data_AF-A0A497GS04-F1
#
_entry.id   AF-A0A497GS04-F1
#
_cell.length_a   1.000
_cell.length_b   1.000
_cell.length_c   1.000
_cell.angle_alpha   90.00
_cell.angle_beta   90.00
_cell.angle_gamma   90.00
#
_symmetry.space_group_name_H-M   'P 1'
#
loop_
_entity.id
_entity.type
_entity.pdbx_description
1 polymer ?
#
loop_
_entity_poly.entity_id
_entity_poly.type
_entity_poly.pdbx_seq_one_letter_code
_entity_poly.pdbx_strand_id
1 'polypeptide(L)'
;MINYYARAGYRVVSITDHDKLTRLNSSNGCLVIPGIEVTVGKDGTEYHLVVLGVEEEPRRAKDPQDIIEWARESSAVVIVAHPYWSAMGFKELTLLEGYDAIEIYNTGCDIEVGKGYSTVYWDYLLSHGIRVFGVAVDDAHRYTNPPTDALGGWVWIKVSEVETDAVLKALHQGIFYSSMGPEIKDFRLSSSTLFVKCSPVARIDIISLNGKGLSIDIDILHRLIKGWKANDKGAKSLIENITIKAADGMRILEVEMIGNVVISICEADGALHGLFIDGVNMFVDKYFRVEVTDFKGRRAWLNPIWLP
;
A
#
# COMPACT_ATOMS: atom_id res chain seq x y z
N MET A 1 -14.43 19.64 -6.64
CA MET A 1 -13.61 18.48 -6.24
C MET A 1 -12.94 18.66 -4.86
N ILE A 2 -12.13 19.70 -4.59
CA ILE A 2 -11.48 19.88 -3.25
C ILE A 2 -12.49 19.75 -2.09
N ASN A 3 -13.63 20.45 -2.17
CA ASN A 3 -14.68 20.38 -1.15
C ASN A 3 -15.33 18.99 -1.01
N TYR A 4 -15.32 18.18 -2.08
CA TYR A 4 -15.86 16.82 -2.06
C TYR A 4 -14.96 15.93 -1.20
N TYR A 5 -13.65 15.95 -1.44
CA TYR A 5 -12.66 15.23 -0.64
C TYR A 5 -12.56 15.74 0.80
N ALA A 6 -12.57 17.06 1.01
CA ALA A 6 -12.55 17.65 2.35
C ALA A 6 -13.72 17.16 3.22
N ARG A 7 -14.93 17.06 2.65
CA ARG A 7 -16.12 16.53 3.34
C ARG A 7 -16.01 15.03 3.65
N ALA A 8 -15.24 14.29 2.87
CA ALA A 8 -14.94 12.88 3.10
C ALA A 8 -13.80 12.68 4.12
N GLY A 9 -13.22 13.75 4.67
CA GLY A 9 -12.17 13.70 5.69
C GLY A 9 -10.74 13.79 5.17
N TYR A 10 -10.54 13.96 3.86
CA TYR A 10 -9.21 14.11 3.28
C TYR A 10 -8.59 15.44 3.70
N ARG A 11 -7.32 15.38 4.12
CA ARG A 11 -6.54 16.55 4.54
C ARG A 11 -5.56 17.04 3.49
N VAL A 12 -5.27 16.22 2.49
CA VAL A 12 -4.40 16.53 1.36
C VAL A 12 -5.05 16.02 0.08
N VAL A 13 -5.01 16.81 -0.99
CA VAL A 13 -5.34 16.39 -2.35
C VAL A 13 -4.31 16.97 -3.33
N SER A 14 -4.09 16.29 -4.44
CA SER A 14 -3.38 16.84 -5.59
C SER A 14 -4.30 16.84 -6.80
N ILE A 15 -4.21 17.86 -7.64
CA ILE A 15 -4.96 17.93 -8.90
C ILE A 15 -3.94 17.65 -10.00
N THR A 16 -4.08 16.51 -10.66
CA THR A 16 -3.10 15.99 -11.61
C THR A 16 -3.71 15.96 -13.01
N ASP A 17 -4.16 17.11 -13.51
CA ASP A 17 -4.69 17.19 -14.87
C ASP A 17 -3.60 16.80 -15.89
N HIS A 18 -4.00 16.14 -16.99
CA HIS A 18 -3.09 15.75 -18.06
C HIS A 18 -2.35 16.95 -18.65
N ASP A 19 -1.02 16.89 -18.61
CA ASP A 19 -0.07 17.83 -19.20
C ASP A 19 -0.34 19.31 -18.84
N LYS A 20 -1.03 19.56 -17.71
CA LYS A 20 -1.40 20.90 -17.28
C LYS A 20 -1.37 21.05 -15.78
N LEU A 21 -0.63 22.05 -15.30
CA LEU A 21 -0.54 22.34 -13.87
C LEU A 21 -1.71 23.21 -13.41
N THR A 22 -2.70 22.58 -12.75
CA THR A 22 -3.85 23.28 -12.17
C THR A 22 -3.54 23.75 -10.75
N ARG A 23 -3.30 25.07 -10.60
CA ARG A 23 -3.04 25.69 -9.29
C ARG A 23 -4.33 26.15 -8.64
N LEU A 24 -4.65 25.57 -7.49
CA LEU A 24 -5.78 25.94 -6.65
C LEU A 24 -5.31 26.20 -5.23
N ASN A 25 -5.97 27.13 -4.55
CA ASN A 25 -5.68 27.38 -3.15
C ASN A 25 -6.25 26.26 -2.27
N SER A 26 -5.50 25.91 -1.23
CA SER A 26 -5.99 25.10 -0.11
C SER A 26 -7.29 25.66 0.44
N SER A 27 -8.24 24.78 0.76
CA SER A 27 -9.59 25.18 1.17
C SER A 27 -10.20 24.18 2.12
N ASN A 28 -11.03 24.66 3.06
CA ASN A 28 -11.75 23.82 4.03
C ASN A 28 -10.83 22.86 4.83
N GLY A 29 -9.63 23.30 5.18
CA GLY A 29 -8.65 22.50 5.94
C GLY A 29 -8.01 21.36 5.13
N CYS A 30 -8.23 21.33 3.82
CA CYS A 30 -7.61 20.41 2.87
C CYS A 30 -6.49 21.13 2.13
N LEU A 31 -5.25 20.68 2.35
CA LEU A 31 -4.06 21.14 1.64
C LEU A 31 -4.15 20.69 0.18
N VAL A 32 -3.94 21.61 -0.75
CA VAL A 32 -3.81 21.30 -2.17
C VAL A 32 -2.34 21.35 -2.54
N ILE A 33 -1.79 20.20 -2.94
CA ILE A 33 -0.43 20.12 -3.48
C ILE A 33 -0.54 20.25 -5.00
N PRO A 34 0.20 21.19 -5.64
CA PRO A 34 0.25 21.25 -7.09
C PRO A 34 0.78 19.94 -7.68
N GLY A 35 0.11 19.43 -8.71
CA GLY A 35 0.55 18.24 -9.40
C GLY A 35 0.15 18.25 -10.87
N ILE A 36 0.68 17.28 -11.59
CA ILE A 36 0.45 17.11 -13.01
C ILE A 36 0.56 15.62 -13.34
N GLU A 37 -0.26 15.14 -14.25
CA GLU A 37 -0.04 13.84 -14.88
C GLU A 37 0.56 14.08 -16.27
N VAL A 38 1.81 13.66 -16.46
CA VAL A 38 2.53 13.87 -17.71
C VAL A 38 2.38 12.63 -18.58
N THR A 39 1.88 12.83 -19.80
CA THR A 39 1.80 11.77 -20.81
C THR A 39 3.02 11.85 -21.72
N VAL A 40 3.82 10.78 -21.75
CA VAL A 40 5.07 10.72 -22.52
C VAL A 40 5.25 9.33 -23.14
N GLY A 41 5.72 9.28 -24.39
CA GLY A 41 5.79 8.03 -25.15
C GLY A 41 7.18 7.74 -25.72
N LYS A 42 7.68 6.53 -25.47
CA LYS A 42 8.97 6.02 -25.96
C LYS A 42 8.81 4.63 -26.55
N ASP A 43 9.38 4.42 -27.74
CA ASP A 43 9.41 3.12 -28.44
C ASP A 43 8.04 2.42 -28.60
N GLY A 44 6.97 3.22 -28.75
CA GLY A 44 5.60 2.73 -28.91
C GLY A 44 4.85 2.44 -27.60
N THR A 45 5.51 2.64 -26.46
CA THR A 45 4.89 2.59 -25.13
C THR A 45 4.56 4.00 -24.65
N GLU A 46 3.35 4.18 -24.13
CA GLU A 46 2.91 5.41 -23.46
C GLU A 46 3.04 5.24 -21.94
N TYR A 47 3.59 6.27 -21.30
CA TYR A 47 3.83 6.35 -19.87
C TYR A 47 3.03 7.51 -19.32
N HIS A 48 2.37 7.28 -18.19
CA HIS A 48 1.71 8.32 -17.41
C HIS A 48 2.49 8.48 -16.11
N LEU A 49 3.03 9.68 -15.90
CA LEU A 49 3.83 10.00 -14.73
C LEU A 49 3.10 11.08 -13.93
N VAL A 50 2.61 10.71 -12.75
CA VAL A 50 2.07 11.67 -11.80
C VAL A 50 3.24 12.31 -11.05
N VAL A 51 3.35 13.64 -11.16
CA VAL A 51 4.40 14.43 -10.51
C VAL A 51 3.75 15.40 -9.53
N LEU A 52 4.17 15.34 -8.27
CA LEU A 52 3.60 16.12 -7.17
C LEU A 52 4.62 17.12 -6.61
N GLY A 53 4.20 18.35 -6.34
CA GLY A 53 5.04 19.38 -5.74
C GLY A 53 5.85 20.21 -6.73
N VAL A 54 5.36 20.36 -7.97
CA VAL A 54 6.03 21.14 -9.01
C VAL A 54 5.44 22.54 -9.17
N GLU A 55 6.31 23.49 -9.50
CA GLU A 55 5.93 24.89 -9.72
C GLU A 55 5.83 25.27 -11.19
N GLU A 56 6.18 24.39 -12.12
CA GLU A 56 6.06 24.60 -13.55
C GLU A 56 5.74 23.30 -14.28
N GLU A 57 5.30 23.41 -15.53
CA GLU A 57 5.07 22.27 -16.41
C GLU A 57 6.41 21.84 -17.02
N PRO A 58 6.65 20.53 -17.23
CA PRO A 58 7.86 20.08 -17.89
C PRO A 58 7.90 20.55 -19.33
N ARG A 59 9.11 20.68 -19.87
CA ARG A 59 9.26 20.77 -21.32
C ARG A 59 8.81 19.47 -21.95
N ARG A 60 8.20 19.55 -23.13
CA ARG A 60 7.79 18.37 -23.90
C ARG A 60 8.99 17.44 -24.11
N ALA A 61 8.90 16.24 -23.57
CA ALA A 61 9.90 15.18 -23.72
C ALA A 61 9.38 14.05 -24.61
N LYS A 62 10.31 13.17 -25.02
CA LYS A 62 10.00 11.89 -25.66
C LYS A 62 10.48 10.70 -24.83
N ASP A 63 11.40 10.94 -23.89
CA ASP A 63 11.83 9.92 -22.95
C ASP A 63 11.13 10.15 -21.61
N PRO A 64 10.41 9.16 -21.03
CA PRO A 64 9.92 9.26 -19.66
C PRO A 64 11.02 9.56 -18.65
N GLN A 65 12.26 9.14 -18.92
CA GLN A 65 13.39 9.41 -18.03
C GLN A 65 13.67 10.92 -17.91
N ASP A 66 13.53 11.69 -18.99
CA ASP A 66 13.72 13.14 -18.98
C ASP A 66 12.73 13.83 -18.01
N ILE A 67 11.49 13.32 -17.93
CA ILE A 67 10.46 13.83 -17.03
C ILE A 67 10.79 13.51 -15.58
N ILE A 68 11.27 12.29 -15.31
CA ILE A 68 11.69 11.88 -13.95
C ILE A 68 12.87 12.75 -13.48
N GLU A 69 13.87 12.97 -14.36
CA GLU A 69 15.03 13.81 -14.04
C GLU A 69 14.63 15.25 -13.75
N TRP A 70 13.79 15.84 -14.60
CA TRP A 70 13.24 17.19 -14.37
C TRP A 70 12.51 17.29 -13.02
N ALA A 71 11.65 16.33 -12.69
CA ALA A 71 10.92 16.34 -11.43
C ALA A 71 11.86 16.25 -10.22
N ARG A 72 12.93 15.46 -10.33
CA ARG A 72 13.95 15.31 -9.27
C ARG A 72 14.73 16.59 -9.00
N GLU A 73 14.85 17.51 -9.96
CA GLU A 73 15.45 18.83 -9.75
C GLU A 73 14.64 19.69 -8.75
N SER A 74 13.35 19.40 -8.58
CA SER A 74 12.41 20.20 -7.79
C SER A 74 11.93 19.55 -6.48
N SER A 75 12.59 18.49 -5.98
CA SER A 75 12.12 17.70 -4.82
C SER A 75 10.66 17.23 -4.97
N ALA A 76 10.23 17.01 -6.22
CA ALA A 76 8.90 16.55 -6.54
C ALA A 76 8.81 15.02 -6.43
N VAL A 77 7.67 14.52 -5.96
CA VAL A 77 7.41 13.08 -5.89
C VAL A 77 6.96 12.60 -7.26
N VAL A 78 7.58 11.53 -7.74
CA VAL A 78 7.27 10.94 -9.06
C VAL A 78 6.65 9.55 -8.89
N ILE A 79 5.47 9.37 -9.48
CA ILE A 79 4.68 8.15 -9.39
C ILE A 79 4.39 7.66 -10.80
N VAL A 80 4.66 6.38 -11.08
CA VAL A 80 4.21 5.74 -12.32
C VAL A 80 2.73 5.37 -12.17
N ALA A 81 1.88 5.99 -12.98
CA ALA A 81 0.44 5.80 -12.92
C ALA A 81 0.00 4.49 -13.60
N HIS A 82 -0.99 3.85 -12.99
CA HIS A 82 -1.75 2.69 -13.47
C HIS A 82 -1.04 1.79 -14.51
N PRO A 83 0.10 1.15 -14.16
CA PRO A 83 0.93 0.44 -15.15
C PRO A 83 0.18 -0.73 -15.81
N TYR A 84 -0.77 -1.37 -15.13
CA TYR A 84 -1.58 -2.43 -15.72
C TYR A 84 -2.57 -1.89 -16.78
N TRP A 85 -3.17 -0.72 -16.54
CA TRP A 85 -4.09 -0.09 -17.49
C TRP A 85 -3.36 0.30 -18.78
N SER A 86 -2.17 0.91 -18.64
CA SER A 86 -1.27 1.32 -19.73
C SER A 86 -0.54 0.16 -20.41
N ALA A 87 -0.83 -1.10 -20.04
CA ALA A 87 -0.21 -2.31 -20.58
C ALA A 87 1.33 -2.29 -20.53
N MET A 88 1.89 -1.63 -19.51
CA MET A 88 3.33 -1.64 -19.29
C MET A 88 3.81 -3.06 -18.96
N GLY A 89 5.04 -3.37 -19.34
CA GLY A 89 5.72 -4.61 -19.02
C GLY A 89 6.87 -4.41 -18.03
N PHE A 90 7.63 -5.49 -17.83
CA PHE A 90 8.80 -5.49 -16.96
C PHE A 90 9.87 -4.51 -17.41
N LYS A 91 10.18 -4.48 -18.72
CA LYS A 91 11.25 -3.63 -19.25
C LYS A 91 10.93 -2.16 -19.06
N GLU A 92 9.68 -1.78 -19.31
CA GLU A 92 9.19 -0.41 -19.22
C GLU A 92 9.35 0.15 -17.81
N LEU A 93 9.09 -0.64 -16.77
CA LEU A 93 9.21 -0.19 -15.37
C LEU A 93 10.64 -0.30 -14.80
N THR A 94 11.42 -1.29 -15.25
CA THR A 94 12.78 -1.53 -14.73
C THR A 94 13.86 -0.65 -15.35
N LEU A 95 13.59 -0.08 -16.54
CA LEU A 95 14.52 0.83 -17.21
C LEU A 95 14.39 2.28 -16.71
N LEU A 96 13.30 2.62 -16.03
CA LEU A 96 13.14 3.93 -15.41
C LEU A 96 13.95 3.97 -14.11
N GLU A 97 14.65 5.07 -13.89
CA GLU A 97 15.44 5.28 -12.67
C GLU A 97 14.94 6.52 -11.93
N GLY A 98 14.79 6.38 -10.62
CA GLY A 98 14.61 7.52 -9.73
C GLY A 98 13.18 7.99 -9.49
N TYR A 99 12.17 7.23 -9.89
CA TYR A 99 10.78 7.41 -9.45
C TYR A 99 10.57 6.84 -8.04
N ASP A 100 9.61 7.39 -7.29
CA ASP A 100 9.38 7.07 -5.88
C ASP A 100 8.38 5.92 -5.68
N ALA A 101 7.35 5.86 -6.52
CA ALA A 101 6.26 4.90 -6.34
C ALA A 101 5.61 4.46 -7.66
N ILE A 102 4.82 3.39 -7.57
CA ILE A 102 3.84 3.02 -8.61
C ILE A 102 2.43 2.99 -8.02
N GLU A 103 1.42 3.21 -8.84
CA GLU A 103 0.03 2.94 -8.45
C GLU A 103 -0.22 1.43 -8.39
N ILE A 104 -0.32 0.90 -7.17
CA ILE A 104 -0.63 -0.51 -6.93
C ILE A 104 -2.13 -0.79 -6.90
N TYR A 105 -2.92 0.27 -6.66
CA TYR A 105 -4.37 0.28 -6.83
C TYR A 105 -4.81 1.62 -7.43
N ASN A 106 -5.61 1.57 -8.48
CA ASN A 106 -6.23 2.74 -9.11
C ASN A 106 -7.74 2.48 -9.26
N THR A 107 -8.56 3.30 -8.61
CA THR A 107 -10.02 3.12 -8.56
C THR A 107 -10.67 3.31 -9.93
N GLY A 108 -10.31 4.36 -10.68
CA GLY A 108 -10.80 4.61 -12.03
C GLY A 108 -10.57 3.43 -12.96
N CYS A 109 -9.32 2.93 -12.97
CA CYS A 109 -8.94 1.76 -13.76
C CYS A 109 -9.66 0.47 -13.34
N ASP A 110 -9.95 0.30 -12.05
CA ASP A 110 -10.69 -0.85 -11.52
C ASP A 110 -12.13 -0.86 -12.03
N ILE A 111 -12.84 0.25 -11.83
CA ILE A 111 -14.28 0.28 -12.11
C ILE A 111 -14.61 0.48 -13.59
N GLU A 112 -13.70 1.07 -14.36
CA GLU A 112 -13.91 1.32 -15.79
C GLU A 112 -13.70 0.06 -16.62
N VAL A 113 -12.59 -0.65 -16.37
CA VAL A 113 -12.15 -1.78 -17.22
C VAL A 113 -11.55 -2.96 -16.45
N GLY A 114 -11.65 -2.99 -15.12
CA GLY A 114 -11.16 -4.11 -14.29
C GLY A 114 -9.64 -4.22 -14.22
N LYS A 115 -8.91 -3.11 -14.41
CA LYS A 115 -7.43 -3.08 -14.42
C LYS A 115 -6.83 -2.31 -13.25
N GLY A 116 -7.53 -2.27 -12.11
CA GLY A 116 -7.13 -1.45 -10.96
C GLY A 116 -5.90 -1.94 -10.21
N TYR A 117 -5.61 -3.25 -10.21
CA TYR A 117 -4.57 -3.83 -9.34
C TYR A 117 -3.25 -4.06 -10.08
N SER A 118 -2.20 -3.38 -9.60
CA SER A 118 -0.83 -3.53 -10.12
C SER A 118 0.14 -4.15 -9.10
N THR A 119 -0.34 -4.82 -8.06
CA THR A 119 0.51 -5.40 -7.01
C THR A 119 1.53 -6.42 -7.54
N VAL A 120 1.20 -7.14 -8.61
CA VAL A 120 2.14 -8.07 -9.27
C VAL A 120 3.32 -7.31 -9.89
N TYR A 121 3.08 -6.12 -10.47
CA TYR A 121 4.17 -5.26 -10.96
C TYR A 121 5.05 -4.79 -9.82
N TRP A 122 4.46 -4.46 -8.67
CA TRP A 122 5.21 -4.08 -7.48
C TRP A 122 6.10 -5.23 -6.98
N ASP A 123 5.55 -6.45 -6.90
CA ASP A 123 6.32 -7.66 -6.57
C ASP A 123 7.49 -7.90 -7.52
N TYR A 124 7.26 -7.69 -8.82
CA TYR A 124 8.33 -7.80 -9.80
C TYR A 124 9.45 -6.78 -9.56
N LEU A 125 9.13 -5.52 -9.28
CA LEU A 125 10.14 -4.49 -9.00
C LEU A 125 10.94 -4.81 -7.73
N LEU A 126 10.24 -5.10 -6.63
CA LEU A 126 10.88 -5.38 -5.34
C LEU A 126 11.76 -6.63 -5.39
N SER A 127 11.32 -7.69 -6.06
CA SER A 127 12.11 -8.92 -6.22
C SER A 127 13.40 -8.73 -7.02
N HIS A 128 13.47 -7.70 -7.86
CA HIS A 128 14.66 -7.31 -8.63
C HIS A 128 15.50 -6.23 -7.93
N GLY A 129 15.20 -5.90 -6.67
CA GLY A 129 15.98 -4.93 -5.90
C GLY A 129 15.61 -3.46 -6.17
N ILE A 130 14.59 -3.20 -6.98
CA ILE A 130 14.13 -1.84 -7.27
C ILE A 130 13.28 -1.37 -6.07
N ARG A 131 13.76 -0.33 -5.40
CA ARG A 131 13.19 0.16 -4.14
C ARG A 131 12.17 1.26 -4.40
N VAL A 132 10.93 0.86 -4.67
CA VAL A 132 9.82 1.79 -4.94
C VAL A 132 8.64 1.50 -4.01
N PHE A 133 7.90 2.55 -3.68
CA PHE A 133 6.69 2.46 -2.87
C PHE A 133 5.45 2.11 -3.71
N GLY A 134 4.36 1.78 -3.04
CA GLY A 134 3.09 1.46 -3.68
C GLY A 134 2.00 2.40 -3.18
N VAL A 135 1.37 3.16 -4.09
CA VAL A 135 0.26 4.06 -3.77
C VAL A 135 -1.08 3.47 -4.21
N ALA A 136 -2.12 3.68 -3.41
CA ALA A 136 -3.51 3.50 -3.83
C ALA A 136 -4.12 4.87 -4.12
N VAL A 137 -4.80 5.01 -5.25
CA VAL A 137 -5.36 6.28 -5.71
C VAL A 137 -6.75 6.11 -6.31
N ASP A 138 -7.38 7.25 -6.56
CA ASP A 138 -8.69 7.31 -7.18
C ASP A 138 -8.63 7.44 -8.70
N ASP A 139 -7.78 8.34 -9.22
CA ASP A 139 -7.79 8.74 -10.63
C ASP A 139 -9.18 9.24 -11.07
N ALA A 140 -9.68 10.20 -10.27
CA ALA A 140 -11.09 10.54 -10.21
C ALA A 140 -11.53 11.50 -11.33
N HIS A 141 -12.39 10.99 -12.20
CA HIS A 141 -13.05 11.71 -13.29
C HIS A 141 -14.55 11.95 -13.03
N ARG A 142 -15.17 11.13 -12.18
CA ARG A 142 -16.62 11.04 -11.91
C ARG A 142 -16.91 10.96 -10.40
N TYR A 143 -17.32 12.09 -9.83
CA TYR A 143 -17.61 12.25 -8.40
C TYR A 143 -19.04 11.87 -8.00
N THR A 144 -19.99 12.11 -8.90
CA THR A 144 -21.43 11.94 -8.67
C THR A 144 -22.13 11.14 -9.76
N ASN A 145 -21.48 10.96 -10.90
CA ASN A 145 -22.03 10.23 -12.04
C ASN A 145 -21.51 8.79 -12.01
N PRO A 146 -22.36 7.78 -12.27
CA PRO A 146 -21.90 6.40 -12.28
C PRO A 146 -21.07 6.07 -13.55
N PRO A 147 -20.09 5.16 -13.45
CA PRO A 147 -19.54 4.64 -12.20
C PRO A 147 -18.71 5.73 -11.49
N THR A 148 -18.85 5.84 -10.17
CA THR A 148 -18.10 6.82 -9.36
C THR A 148 -16.69 6.29 -9.09
N ASP A 149 -15.66 7.07 -9.42
CA ASP A 149 -14.23 6.72 -9.28
C ASP A 149 -13.49 7.54 -8.21
N ALA A 150 -14.23 8.27 -7.37
CA ALA A 150 -13.66 8.97 -6.20
C ALA A 150 -13.84 8.17 -4.90
N LEU A 151 -12.92 8.36 -3.95
CA LEU A 151 -12.94 7.79 -2.59
C LEU A 151 -12.79 6.26 -2.51
N GLY A 152 -12.14 5.64 -3.50
CA GLY A 152 -11.83 4.21 -3.54
C GLY A 152 -10.42 3.85 -3.08
N GLY A 153 -9.42 4.71 -3.31
CA GLY A 153 -8.02 4.48 -2.96
C GLY A 153 -7.32 5.75 -2.47
N TRP A 154 -6.51 5.62 -1.41
CA TRP A 154 -5.74 6.74 -0.85
C TRP A 154 -4.50 6.28 -0.10
N VAL A 155 -3.70 7.26 0.33
CA VAL A 155 -2.57 7.06 1.24
C VAL A 155 -2.85 7.73 2.59
N TRP A 156 -2.40 7.08 3.67
CA TRP A 156 -2.31 7.64 5.01
C TRP A 156 -0.88 8.11 5.25
N ILE A 157 -0.68 9.41 5.43
CA ILE A 157 0.64 10.04 5.52
C ILE A 157 0.92 10.42 6.98
N LYS A 158 2.06 10.00 7.52
CA LYS A 158 2.43 10.31 8.91
C LYS A 158 3.31 11.56 8.94
N VAL A 159 2.69 12.69 9.27
CA VAL A 159 3.35 14.00 9.45
C VAL A 159 2.93 14.64 10.77
N SER A 160 3.78 15.49 11.35
CA SER A 160 3.42 16.29 12.52
C SER A 160 2.49 17.44 12.18
N GLU A 161 2.63 17.99 10.97
CA GLU A 161 1.88 19.12 10.45
C GLU A 161 1.54 18.87 8.97
N VAL A 162 0.37 19.33 8.53
CA VAL A 162 -0.12 19.12 7.15
C VAL A 162 0.33 20.29 6.29
N GLU A 163 1.62 20.29 5.93
CA GLU A 163 2.28 21.28 5.09
C GLU A 163 2.92 20.61 3.86
N THR A 164 3.01 21.32 2.74
CA THR A 164 3.48 20.77 1.45
C THR A 164 4.82 20.05 1.58
N ASP A 165 5.85 20.71 2.12
CA ASP A 165 7.18 20.13 2.27
C ASP A 165 7.20 18.90 3.18
N ALA A 166 6.41 18.93 4.27
CA ALA A 166 6.31 17.81 5.20
C ALA A 166 5.66 16.59 4.53
N VAL A 167 4.62 16.82 3.73
CA VAL A 167 3.91 15.78 2.98
C VAL A 167 4.79 15.19 1.88
N LEU A 168 5.39 16.03 1.03
CA LEU A 168 6.28 15.56 -0.05
C LEU A 168 7.47 14.77 0.51
N LYS A 169 8.08 15.27 1.59
CA LYS A 169 9.15 14.55 2.28
C LYS A 169 8.69 13.20 2.82
N ALA A 170 7.50 13.12 3.42
CA ALA A 170 6.96 11.86 3.92
C ALA A 170 6.70 10.85 2.79
N LEU A 171 6.21 11.31 1.64
CA LEU A 171 6.01 10.49 0.44
C LEU A 171 7.35 9.97 -0.11
N HIS A 172 8.35 10.83 -0.30
CA HIS A 172 9.71 10.44 -0.71
C HIS A 172 10.37 9.43 0.24
N GLN A 173 10.08 9.53 1.53
CA GLN A 173 10.67 8.64 2.55
C GLN A 173 9.85 7.37 2.80
N GLY A 174 8.71 7.20 2.13
CA GLY A 174 7.82 6.07 2.34
C GLY A 174 7.12 6.07 3.71
N ILE A 175 7.02 7.23 4.37
CA ILE A 175 6.37 7.40 5.68
C ILE A 175 4.85 7.55 5.49
N PHE A 176 4.28 6.57 4.83
CA PHE A 176 2.87 6.43 4.56
C PHE A 176 2.50 4.95 4.39
N TYR A 177 1.20 4.67 4.32
CA TYR A 177 0.68 3.40 3.82
C TYR A 177 -0.52 3.63 2.93
N SER A 178 -0.80 2.69 2.03
CA SER A 178 -1.91 2.78 1.07
C SER A 178 -3.14 2.03 1.58
N SER A 179 -4.34 2.49 1.23
CA SER A 179 -5.58 1.87 1.70
C SER A 179 -6.75 2.06 0.75
N MET A 180 -7.68 1.11 0.79
CA MET A 180 -9.04 1.16 0.24
C MET A 180 -10.11 1.14 1.33
N GLY A 181 -9.72 1.27 2.61
CA GLY A 181 -10.64 1.16 3.74
C GLY A 181 -9.96 0.77 5.04
N PRO A 182 -9.27 -0.38 5.11
CA PRO A 182 -8.63 -0.82 6.34
C PRO A 182 -7.61 0.20 6.89
N GLU A 183 -7.52 0.29 8.20
CA GLU A 183 -6.58 1.18 8.89
C GLU A 183 -5.45 0.37 9.53
N ILE A 184 -4.22 0.86 9.39
CA ILE A 184 -3.09 0.39 10.20
C ILE A 184 -2.90 1.38 11.34
N LYS A 185 -3.21 0.94 12.56
CA LYS A 185 -3.23 1.76 13.78
C LYS A 185 -1.88 1.82 14.47
N ASP A 186 -1.11 0.73 14.38
CA ASP A 186 0.24 0.65 14.94
C ASP A 186 1.04 -0.41 14.17
N PHE A 187 2.31 -0.13 13.95
CA PHE A 187 3.26 -1.01 13.32
C PHE A 187 4.60 -0.86 14.03
N ARG A 188 5.15 -1.96 14.54
CA ARG A 188 6.46 -1.98 15.19
C ARG A 188 7.25 -3.18 14.72
N LEU A 189 8.52 -2.95 14.40
CA LEU A 189 9.47 -3.98 13.99
C LEU A 189 10.72 -3.88 14.88
N SER A 190 11.22 -5.03 15.32
CA SER A 190 12.53 -5.18 15.95
C SER A 190 13.36 -6.19 15.15
N SER A 191 14.51 -6.62 15.68
CA SER A 191 15.39 -7.60 15.02
C SER A 191 14.74 -8.96 14.76
N SER A 192 13.74 -9.37 15.55
CA SER A 192 13.06 -10.67 15.40
C SER A 192 11.56 -10.61 15.63
N THR A 193 11.02 -9.46 16.06
CA THR A 193 9.61 -9.33 16.40
C THR A 193 8.88 -8.37 15.48
N LEU A 194 7.69 -8.75 15.03
CA LEU A 194 6.78 -7.90 14.28
C LEU A 194 5.50 -7.69 15.09
N PHE A 195 5.00 -6.46 15.16
CA PHE A 195 3.70 -6.12 15.73
C PHE A 195 2.91 -5.28 14.74
N VAL A 196 1.64 -5.64 14.54
CA VAL A 196 0.68 -4.93 13.69
C VAL A 196 -0.64 -4.82 14.46
N LYS A 197 -1.20 -3.61 14.53
CA LYS A 197 -2.56 -3.35 14.99
C LYS A 197 -3.34 -2.68 13.87
N CYS A 198 -4.55 -3.12 13.61
CA CYS A 198 -5.35 -2.63 12.49
C CYS A 198 -6.83 -2.43 12.86
N SER A 199 -7.62 -1.94 11.90
CA SER A 199 -9.08 -2.10 11.92
C SER A 199 -9.46 -3.58 11.84
N PRO A 200 -10.71 -3.97 12.14
CA PRO A 200 -11.16 -5.35 11.97
C PRO A 200 -10.96 -5.84 10.52
N VAL A 201 -10.25 -6.95 10.34
CA VAL A 201 -9.94 -7.54 9.04
C VAL A 201 -10.13 -9.06 9.03
N ALA A 202 -10.33 -9.62 7.84
CA ALA A 202 -10.45 -11.06 7.64
C ALA A 202 -9.08 -11.73 7.56
N ARG A 203 -8.08 -11.02 7.00
CA ARG A 203 -6.75 -11.57 6.72
C ARG A 203 -5.63 -10.56 6.95
N ILE A 204 -4.52 -11.05 7.48
CA ILE A 204 -3.24 -10.33 7.59
C ILE A 204 -2.18 -11.17 6.87
N ASP A 205 -1.49 -10.56 5.91
CA ASP A 205 -0.48 -11.19 5.06
C ASP A 205 0.89 -10.53 5.29
N ILE A 206 1.91 -11.35 5.48
CA ILE A 206 3.33 -10.97 5.41
C ILE A 206 3.85 -11.51 4.09
N ILE A 207 4.25 -10.60 3.21
CA ILE A 207 4.68 -10.93 1.86
C ILE A 207 6.16 -10.58 1.75
N SER A 208 6.96 -11.52 1.28
CA SER A 208 8.41 -11.38 1.14
C SER A 208 8.88 -11.93 -0.20
N LEU A 209 10.20 -12.02 -0.39
CA LEU A 209 10.79 -12.50 -1.63
C LEU A 209 10.40 -13.95 -1.94
N ASN A 210 10.01 -14.21 -3.19
CA ASN A 210 9.60 -15.53 -3.68
C ASN A 210 8.37 -16.09 -2.93
N GLY A 211 8.35 -17.39 -2.64
CA GLY A 211 7.28 -18.04 -1.87
C GLY A 211 7.38 -17.86 -0.35
N LYS A 212 8.25 -16.97 0.14
CA LYS A 212 8.36 -16.68 1.58
C LYS A 212 7.29 -15.71 2.04
N GLY A 213 6.74 -15.97 3.21
CA GLY A 213 5.72 -15.14 3.83
C GLY A 213 4.89 -15.93 4.82
N LEU A 214 3.83 -15.29 5.30
CA LEU A 214 2.85 -15.88 6.19
C LEU A 214 1.49 -15.24 5.93
N SER A 215 0.45 -16.05 5.79
CA SER A 215 -0.93 -15.57 5.67
C SER A 215 -1.75 -16.08 6.83
N ILE A 216 -2.37 -15.17 7.57
CA ILE A 216 -3.29 -15.47 8.68
C ILE A 216 -4.66 -14.97 8.29
N ASP A 217 -5.50 -15.92 7.92
CA ASP A 217 -6.92 -15.71 7.65
C ASP A 217 -7.74 -16.25 8.82
N ILE A 218 -8.78 -15.52 9.21
CA ILE A 218 -9.58 -15.82 10.41
C ILE A 218 -10.25 -17.20 10.34
N ASP A 219 -10.78 -17.59 9.17
CA ASP A 219 -11.46 -18.86 8.99
C ASP A 219 -10.45 -20.01 8.97
N ILE A 220 -9.29 -19.80 8.33
CA ILE A 220 -8.18 -20.77 8.38
C ILE A 220 -7.71 -20.98 9.81
N LEU A 221 -7.51 -19.89 10.57
CA LEU A 221 -7.06 -19.93 11.96
C LEU A 221 -8.03 -20.73 12.83
N HIS A 222 -9.34 -20.47 12.73
CA HIS A 222 -10.34 -21.22 13.49
C HIS A 222 -10.36 -22.69 13.13
N ARG A 223 -10.25 -23.04 11.84
CA ARG A 223 -10.15 -24.44 11.38
C ARG A 223 -8.90 -25.12 11.92
N LEU A 224 -7.76 -24.42 11.92
CA LEU A 224 -6.49 -24.93 12.41
C LEU A 224 -6.54 -25.19 13.92
N ILE A 225 -7.09 -24.26 14.71
CA ILE A 225 -7.29 -24.44 16.16
C ILE A 225 -8.23 -25.62 16.45
N LYS A 226 -9.34 -25.73 15.71
CA LYS A 226 -10.29 -26.84 15.85
C LYS A 226 -9.63 -28.18 15.53
N GLY A 227 -8.86 -28.26 14.45
CA GLY A 227 -8.09 -29.44 14.06
C GLY A 227 -7.04 -29.82 15.11
N TRP A 228 -6.28 -28.86 15.61
CA TRP A 228 -5.28 -29.10 16.65
C TRP A 228 -5.89 -29.67 17.93
N LYS A 229 -7.05 -29.13 18.38
CA LYS A 229 -7.80 -29.68 19.52
C LYS A 229 -8.33 -31.09 19.29
N ALA A 230 -8.61 -31.44 18.03
CA ALA A 230 -9.05 -32.78 17.62
C ALA A 230 -7.89 -33.76 17.35
N ASN A 231 -6.64 -33.38 17.64
CA ASN A 231 -5.42 -34.15 17.32
C ASN A 231 -5.28 -34.46 15.81
N ASP A 232 -5.73 -33.55 14.95
CA ASP A 232 -5.46 -33.64 13.52
C ASP A 232 -3.96 -33.64 13.24
N LYS A 233 -3.49 -34.57 12.40
CA LYS A 233 -2.06 -34.77 12.12
C LYS A 233 -1.44 -33.55 11.44
N GLY A 234 -2.17 -32.90 10.52
CA GLY A 234 -1.68 -31.72 9.82
C GLY A 234 -1.49 -30.56 10.80
N ALA A 235 -2.51 -30.26 11.61
CA ALA A 235 -2.42 -29.21 12.61
C ALA A 235 -1.31 -29.48 13.66
N LYS A 236 -1.17 -30.73 14.11
CA LYS A 236 -0.10 -31.13 15.07
C LYS A 236 1.30 -31.10 14.47
N SER A 237 1.45 -31.23 13.15
CA SER A 237 2.74 -31.07 12.48
C SER A 237 3.20 -29.61 12.33
N LEU A 238 2.35 -28.64 12.68
CA LEU A 238 2.64 -27.21 12.56
C LEU A 238 2.69 -26.52 13.91
N ILE A 239 1.80 -26.91 14.84
CA ILE A 239 1.58 -26.25 16.11
C ILE A 239 1.95 -27.15 17.27
N GLU A 240 2.86 -26.67 18.11
CA GLU A 240 3.26 -27.31 19.36
C GLU A 240 2.20 -27.06 20.44
N ASN A 241 1.85 -25.79 20.65
CA ASN A 241 0.95 -25.38 21.72
C ASN A 241 0.02 -24.23 21.30
N ILE A 242 -1.15 -24.16 21.93
CA ILE A 242 -2.11 -23.06 21.76
C ILE A 242 -2.58 -22.62 23.14
N THR A 243 -2.32 -21.35 23.46
CA THR A 243 -2.83 -20.69 24.66
C THR A 243 -3.87 -19.64 24.30
N ILE A 244 -4.96 -19.57 25.05
CA ILE A 244 -6.05 -18.61 24.81
C ILE A 244 -6.21 -17.77 26.07
N LYS A 245 -6.08 -16.46 25.92
CA LYS A 245 -6.23 -15.46 27.00
C LYS A 245 -7.34 -14.48 26.62
N ALA A 246 -8.02 -13.91 27.61
CA ALA A 246 -8.96 -12.81 27.41
C ALA A 246 -8.33 -11.53 27.96
N ALA A 247 -8.35 -10.45 27.18
CA ALA A 247 -7.84 -9.14 27.58
C ALA A 247 -8.64 -8.03 26.88
N ASP A 248 -9.13 -7.05 27.64
CA ASP A 248 -9.84 -5.86 27.13
C ASP A 248 -10.97 -6.14 26.13
N GLY A 249 -11.77 -7.19 26.38
CA GLY A 249 -12.86 -7.60 25.49
C GLY A 249 -12.40 -8.31 24.21
N MET A 250 -11.09 -8.53 24.05
CA MET A 250 -10.51 -9.31 22.96
C MET A 250 -10.07 -10.69 23.45
N ARG A 251 -10.06 -11.63 22.51
CA ARG A 251 -9.42 -12.93 22.65
C ARG A 251 -8.00 -12.83 22.09
N ILE A 252 -7.02 -13.16 22.91
CA ILE A 252 -5.62 -13.29 22.49
C ILE A 252 -5.32 -14.78 22.30
N LEU A 253 -5.01 -15.14 21.08
CA LEU A 253 -4.62 -16.48 20.65
C LEU A 253 -3.11 -16.53 20.50
N GLU A 254 -2.42 -17.23 21.39
CA GLU A 254 -0.98 -17.44 21.33
C GLU A 254 -0.73 -18.85 20.76
N VAL A 255 -0.10 -18.91 19.59
CA VAL A 255 0.20 -20.14 18.86
C VAL A 255 1.71 -20.30 18.82
N GLU A 256 2.19 -21.33 19.50
CA GLU A 256 3.60 -21.74 19.45
C GLU A 256 3.76 -22.74 18.30
N MET A 257 4.48 -22.32 17.27
CA MET A 257 4.75 -23.10 16.08
C MET A 257 6.01 -23.94 16.28
N ILE A 258 6.07 -25.08 15.59
CA ILE A 258 7.30 -25.87 15.54
C ILE A 258 8.43 -25.03 14.95
N GLY A 259 9.56 -24.96 15.65
CA GLY A 259 10.71 -24.13 15.26
C GLY A 259 10.87 -22.82 16.05
N ASN A 260 10.31 -22.74 17.27
CA ASN A 260 10.46 -21.62 18.21
C ASN A 260 9.90 -20.28 17.69
N VAL A 261 8.83 -20.32 16.88
CA VAL A 261 8.10 -19.12 16.46
C VAL A 261 6.84 -19.00 17.30
N VAL A 262 6.59 -17.81 17.85
CA VAL A 262 5.36 -17.53 18.62
C VAL A 262 4.53 -16.50 17.88
N ILE A 263 3.28 -16.84 17.59
CA ILE A 263 2.33 -15.98 16.90
C ILE A 263 1.20 -15.65 17.88
N SER A 264 1.08 -14.39 18.27
CA SER A 264 -0.04 -13.88 19.08
C SER A 264 -1.02 -13.10 18.22
N ILE A 265 -2.27 -13.52 18.18
CA ILE A 265 -3.33 -12.96 17.35
C ILE A 265 -4.38 -12.33 18.26
N CYS A 266 -4.70 -11.06 18.00
CA CYS A 266 -5.79 -10.36 18.67
C CYS A 266 -7.05 -10.50 17.84
N GLU A 267 -8.05 -11.19 18.39
CA GLU A 267 -9.33 -11.47 17.75
C GLU A 267 -10.49 -10.91 18.57
N ALA A 268 -11.46 -10.28 17.91
CA ALA A 268 -12.76 -9.94 18.49
C ALA A 268 -13.83 -9.90 17.39
N ASP A 269 -15.04 -10.34 17.76
CA ASP A 269 -16.22 -10.35 16.87
C ASP A 269 -16.02 -11.06 15.53
N GLY A 270 -15.22 -12.15 15.53
CA GLY A 270 -14.92 -12.92 14.34
C GLY A 270 -13.99 -12.20 13.35
N ALA A 271 -13.23 -11.21 13.80
CA ALA A 271 -12.26 -10.48 13.00
C ALA A 271 -10.89 -10.43 13.68
N LEU A 272 -9.84 -10.29 12.86
CA LEU A 272 -8.49 -10.00 13.31
C LEU A 272 -8.37 -8.49 13.57
N HIS A 273 -7.76 -8.11 14.70
CA HIS A 273 -7.48 -6.72 15.07
C HIS A 273 -5.99 -6.44 15.18
N GLY A 274 -5.17 -7.48 15.19
CA GLY A 274 -3.73 -7.34 15.26
C GLY A 274 -3.01 -8.68 15.34
N LEU A 275 -1.70 -8.58 15.16
CA LEU A 275 -0.78 -9.69 15.05
C LEU A 275 0.53 -9.30 15.71
N PHE A 276 1.07 -10.19 16.54
CA PHE A 276 2.44 -10.15 17.02
C PHE A 276 3.12 -11.46 16.65
N ILE A 277 4.35 -11.38 16.13
CA ILE A 277 5.17 -12.54 15.81
C ILE A 277 6.52 -12.35 16.46
N ASP A 278 6.95 -13.32 17.25
CA ASP A 278 8.36 -13.50 17.62
C ASP A 278 8.96 -14.60 16.74
N GLY A 279 10.10 -14.30 16.12
CA GLY A 279 10.71 -15.14 15.09
C GLY A 279 10.29 -14.80 13.65
N VAL A 280 9.91 -13.54 13.37
CA VAL A 280 9.45 -13.10 12.04
C VAL A 280 10.45 -13.40 10.91
N ASN A 281 11.75 -13.44 11.24
CA ASN A 281 12.86 -13.76 10.33
C ASN A 281 12.71 -15.11 9.61
N MET A 282 11.91 -16.03 10.17
CA MET A 282 11.60 -17.31 9.51
C MET A 282 10.73 -17.14 8.25
N PHE A 283 9.99 -16.03 8.14
CA PHE A 283 9.04 -15.78 7.06
C PHE A 283 9.51 -14.74 6.05
N VAL A 284 10.66 -14.10 6.27
CA VAL A 284 11.10 -12.94 5.49
C VAL A 284 12.51 -13.11 4.94
N ASP A 285 12.80 -12.43 3.83
CA ASP A 285 14.07 -12.47 3.10
C ASP A 285 14.22 -11.23 2.21
N LYS A 286 15.37 -10.53 2.34
CA LYS A 286 15.74 -9.24 1.71
C LYS A 286 14.80 -8.06 1.99
N TYR A 287 13.49 -8.26 1.90
CA TYR A 287 12.46 -7.30 2.24
C TYR A 287 11.18 -8.03 2.66
N PHE A 288 10.27 -7.33 3.31
CA PHE A 288 8.89 -7.79 3.43
C PHE A 288 7.93 -6.61 3.47
N ARG A 289 6.65 -6.87 3.23
CA ARG A 289 5.56 -5.94 3.48
C ARG A 289 4.43 -6.64 4.19
N VAL A 290 3.56 -5.84 4.81
CA VAL A 290 2.34 -6.32 5.44
C VAL A 290 1.14 -5.79 4.66
N GLU A 291 0.22 -6.69 4.35
CA GLU A 291 -1.09 -6.35 3.81
C GLU A 291 -2.17 -6.81 4.78
N VAL A 292 -3.25 -6.04 4.90
CA VAL A 292 -4.45 -6.45 5.63
C VAL A 292 -5.66 -6.35 4.71
N THR A 293 -6.55 -7.33 4.78
CA THR A 293 -7.72 -7.43 3.89
C THR A 293 -9.01 -7.56 4.71
N ASP A 294 -9.96 -6.65 4.51
CA ASP A 294 -11.26 -6.73 5.17
C ASP A 294 -12.21 -7.75 4.51
N PHE A 295 -13.38 -7.94 5.10
CA PHE A 295 -14.41 -8.88 4.62
C PHE A 295 -15.06 -8.48 3.27
N LYS A 296 -14.78 -7.27 2.77
CA LYS A 296 -15.21 -6.81 1.44
C LYS A 296 -14.10 -6.96 0.39
N GLY A 297 -12.94 -7.49 0.77
CA GLY A 297 -11.77 -7.61 -0.08
C GLY A 297 -10.97 -6.31 -0.24
N ARG A 298 -11.33 -5.24 0.49
CA ARG A 298 -10.57 -3.99 0.48
C ARG A 298 -9.30 -4.17 1.29
N ARG A 299 -8.21 -3.54 0.87
CA ARG A 299 -6.89 -3.76 1.45
C ARG A 299 -6.27 -2.49 1.99
N ALA A 300 -5.33 -2.67 2.92
CA ALA A 300 -4.29 -1.68 3.18
C ALA A 300 -2.92 -2.33 3.06
N TRP A 301 -1.97 -1.57 2.51
CA TRP A 301 -0.63 -2.01 2.15
C TRP A 301 0.40 -1.14 2.85
N LEU A 302 1.24 -1.75 3.69
CA LEU A 302 2.45 -1.09 4.16
C LEU A 302 3.51 -1.09 3.06
N ASN A 303 4.33 -0.03 3.04
CA ASN A 303 5.52 0.04 2.20
C ASN A 303 6.52 -1.08 2.55
N PRO A 304 7.34 -1.54 1.58
CA PRO A 304 8.32 -2.58 1.80
C PRO A 304 9.39 -2.13 2.78
N ILE A 305 9.72 -3.01 3.72
CA ILE A 305 10.82 -2.84 4.66
C ILE A 305 11.97 -3.70 4.20
N TRP A 306 13.07 -3.03 3.84
CA TRP A 306 14.31 -3.69 3.42
C TRP A 306 15.09 -4.16 4.64
N LEU A 307 15.49 -5.42 4.62
CA LEU A 307 16.30 -6.05 5.64
C LEU A 307 17.80 -5.81 5.34
N PRO A 308 18.64 -5.71 6.37
CA PRO A 308 20.09 -5.54 6.22
C PRO A 308 20.77 -6.75 5.55
#